data_AF-A0A7T0G388-F1
#
_entry.id   AF-A0A7T0G388-F1
#
_cell.length_a   1.000
_cell.length_b   1.000
_cell.length_c   1.000
_cell.angle_alpha   90.00
_cell.angle_beta   90.00
_cell.angle_gamma   90.00
#
_symmetry.space_group_name_H-M   'P 1'
#
loop_
_entity.id
_entity.type
_entity.pdbx_description
1 polymer ?
#
loop_
_entity_poly.entity_id
_entity_poly.type
_entity_poly.pdbx_seq_one_letter_code
_entity_poly.pdbx_strand_id
1 'polypeptide(L)'
;MAGLLGAAPVSRETQLANDRHSPALVVLVLAFLCVYIYLFTQAADEIGAPLPKAVADAVGWHPEKVFDDDNVSSELYVPMTWLYDNDDERFVLFVGVAIAFLLVYFLPLDLKRPSLVISFCVIVSILYGLRGIAGLAASHAIVYLVLHPARGLRVWLAGWPGFLGYLALGTYEALSVWAILIAVTCGVASAVLYRYLLIRALDAPRLAPCLRVVATQSAMIVALGGAVWEGLSGQTFELALGVLLFFWHWERLLLYYVDYKDGQIPADISFWSYLSVFMAPGQIGNWNWGVTIGQGYAYCQNNFYCEDKNRLIVDGLRLWALSITYLVLAQWGVYLLLAVLQDLGFVVFSRNRQMTCHFIFDGQVTTSTVLLTSLMDLLRWTAIWGGVVHFKVGLWRICGYRIDPYFNYPWLSTNMVALWSRFTFHYREFLVKVFYYPVFFRCFRTRPYLRIACATFAAAGVGNMVWGHLSEAVFYKGVAWGNIAGALRQWPYFVLLSLGITVAQFWLMRKKRDSRKPWTFDRRIVLDAFAAYVTLQFYALIHVFYHYCQEGTTAQHFKLFLIGFGIGGN
;
A
#
# COMPACT_ATOMS: atom_id res chain seq x y z
N MET A 1 -3.89 9.17 -20.83
CA MET A 1 -4.73 9.70 -19.73
C MET A 1 -6.24 9.56 -19.96
N ALA A 2 -6.72 9.04 -21.10
CA ALA A 2 -8.15 8.87 -21.38
C ALA A 2 -8.86 7.77 -20.55
N GLY A 3 -8.12 6.94 -19.79
CA GLY A 3 -8.69 5.95 -18.86
C GLY A 3 -8.90 6.45 -17.42
N LEU A 4 -8.55 7.71 -17.12
CA LEU A 4 -8.63 8.30 -15.77
C LEU A 4 -10.03 8.81 -15.39
N LEU A 5 -10.87 9.07 -16.39
CA LEU A 5 -12.27 9.45 -16.23
C LEU A 5 -13.08 8.22 -16.66
N GLY A 6 -13.75 7.60 -15.69
CA GLY A 6 -14.24 6.22 -15.75
C GLY A 6 -14.90 5.86 -17.07
N ALA A 7 -14.39 4.81 -17.71
CA ALA A 7 -15.21 4.03 -18.61
C ALA A 7 -16.46 3.55 -17.84
N ALA A 8 -17.58 3.41 -18.55
CA ALA A 8 -18.78 2.79 -17.96
C ALA A 8 -18.40 1.43 -17.35
N PRO A 9 -19.04 1.03 -16.24
CA PRO A 9 -18.88 -0.30 -15.68
C PRO A 9 -19.00 -1.37 -16.76
N VAL A 10 -18.11 -2.35 -16.71
CA VAL A 10 -18.16 -3.50 -17.61
C VAL A 10 -19.52 -4.16 -17.45
N SER A 11 -20.23 -4.36 -18.56
CA SER A 11 -21.55 -4.96 -18.53
C SER A 11 -21.48 -6.40 -18.00
N ARG A 12 -22.56 -6.85 -17.37
CA ARG A 12 -22.66 -8.24 -16.87
C ARG A 12 -22.47 -9.27 -17.99
N GLU A 13 -22.99 -8.98 -19.18
CA GLU A 13 -22.84 -9.85 -20.36
C GLU A 13 -21.36 -9.97 -20.76
N THR A 14 -20.63 -8.85 -20.77
CA THR A 14 -19.19 -8.84 -21.03
C THR A 14 -18.42 -9.62 -19.95
N GLN A 15 -18.78 -9.46 -18.68
CA GLN A 15 -18.15 -10.22 -17.59
C GLN A 15 -18.39 -11.73 -17.72
N LEU A 16 -19.60 -12.15 -18.10
CA LEU A 16 -19.92 -13.56 -18.37
C LEU A 16 -19.14 -14.10 -19.57
N ALA A 17 -19.02 -13.32 -20.66
CA ALA A 17 -18.25 -13.71 -21.84
C ALA A 17 -16.75 -13.90 -21.54
N ASN A 18 -16.24 -13.16 -20.55
CA ASN A 18 -14.86 -13.21 -20.09
C ASN A 18 -14.60 -14.28 -19.01
N ASP A 19 -15.63 -14.86 -18.40
CA ASP A 19 -15.52 -15.88 -17.33
C ASP A 19 -15.30 -17.30 -17.90
N ARG A 20 -14.19 -17.48 -18.62
CA ARG A 20 -13.84 -18.74 -19.29
C ARG A 20 -12.94 -19.62 -18.42
N HIS A 21 -13.13 -20.93 -18.47
CA HIS A 21 -12.39 -21.90 -17.66
C HIS A 21 -11.30 -22.61 -18.46
N SER A 22 -10.17 -22.87 -17.82
CA SER A 22 -8.97 -23.53 -18.29
C SER A 22 -8.31 -24.26 -17.11
N PRO A 23 -8.53 -25.58 -16.96
CA PRO A 23 -7.95 -26.36 -15.86
C PRO A 23 -6.43 -26.26 -15.76
N ALA A 24 -5.74 -26.11 -16.89
CA ALA A 24 -4.29 -25.94 -16.93
C ALA A 24 -3.82 -24.70 -16.14
N LEU A 25 -4.58 -23.61 -16.20
CA LEU A 25 -4.24 -22.40 -15.43
C LEU A 25 -4.50 -22.55 -13.94
N VAL A 26 -5.49 -23.36 -13.56
CA VAL A 26 -5.72 -23.69 -12.14
C VAL A 26 -4.54 -24.45 -11.57
N VAL A 27 -4.08 -25.49 -12.28
CA VAL A 27 -2.87 -26.26 -11.89
C VAL A 27 -1.66 -25.34 -11.78
N LEU A 28 -1.48 -24.42 -12.73
CA LEU A 28 -0.35 -23.50 -12.73
C LEU A 28 -0.39 -22.51 -11.54
N VAL A 29 -1.56 -21.97 -11.20
CA VAL A 29 -1.71 -21.10 -10.01
C VAL A 29 -1.39 -21.86 -8.73
N LEU A 30 -1.90 -23.09 -8.58
CA LEU A 30 -1.59 -23.93 -7.42
C LEU A 30 -0.10 -24.28 -7.36
N ALA A 31 0.53 -24.59 -8.49
CA ALA A 31 1.97 -24.85 -8.55
C ALA A 31 2.80 -23.64 -8.10
N PHE A 32 2.45 -22.42 -8.54
CA PHE A 32 3.11 -21.21 -8.05
C PHE A 32 2.94 -21.04 -6.53
N LEU A 33 1.73 -21.26 -6.00
CA LEU A 33 1.49 -21.19 -4.55
C LEU A 33 2.28 -22.25 -3.78
N CYS A 34 2.43 -23.46 -4.31
CA CYS A 34 3.31 -24.47 -3.74
C CYS A 34 4.78 -24.00 -3.72
N VAL A 35 5.25 -23.30 -4.76
CA VAL A 35 6.60 -22.71 -4.77
C VAL A 35 6.72 -21.61 -3.71
N TYR A 36 5.72 -20.73 -3.56
CA TYR A 36 5.71 -19.73 -2.49
C TYR A 36 5.76 -20.38 -1.09
N ILE A 37 4.94 -21.42 -0.86
CA ILE A 37 4.95 -22.18 0.39
C ILE A 37 6.33 -22.82 0.62
N TYR A 38 6.90 -23.47 -0.38
CA TYR A 38 8.22 -24.10 -0.30
C TYR A 38 9.34 -23.10 0.03
N LEU A 39 9.33 -21.93 -0.61
CA LEU A 39 10.41 -20.94 -0.45
C LEU A 39 10.31 -20.14 0.85
N PHE A 40 9.10 -19.82 1.31
CA PHE A 40 8.89 -18.78 2.33
C PHE A 40 8.21 -19.29 3.61
N THR A 41 8.13 -20.61 3.82
CA THR A 41 7.58 -21.23 5.03
C THR A 41 8.41 -22.45 5.43
N GLN A 42 8.11 -23.07 6.57
CA GLN A 42 8.77 -24.30 7.04
C GLN A 42 8.12 -25.58 6.50
N ALA A 43 7.13 -25.48 5.61
CA ALA A 43 6.38 -26.63 5.10
C ALA A 43 7.25 -27.70 4.44
N ALA A 44 8.44 -27.34 3.92
CA ALA A 44 9.38 -28.30 3.36
C ALA A 44 9.97 -29.24 4.42
N ASP A 45 10.29 -28.71 5.61
CA ASP A 45 10.84 -29.47 6.72
C ASP A 45 9.82 -30.49 7.24
N GLU A 46 8.58 -30.03 7.46
CA GLU A 46 7.46 -30.84 7.95
C GLU A 46 7.13 -32.05 7.06
N ILE A 47 7.36 -31.96 5.75
CA ILE A 47 7.12 -33.07 4.81
C ILE A 47 8.39 -33.85 4.46
N GLY A 48 9.53 -33.55 5.08
CA GLY A 48 10.82 -34.18 4.79
C GLY A 48 11.35 -33.89 3.38
N ALA A 49 10.96 -32.77 2.77
CA ALA A 49 11.48 -32.32 1.49
C ALA A 49 12.82 -31.56 1.68
N PRO A 50 13.71 -31.55 0.67
CA PRO A 50 14.95 -30.78 0.74
C PRO A 50 14.67 -29.29 0.96
N LEU A 51 15.26 -28.69 2.00
CA LEU A 51 15.09 -27.28 2.33
C LEU A 51 15.66 -26.38 1.22
N PRO A 52 15.09 -25.17 0.97
CA PRO A 52 15.58 -24.27 -0.07
C PRO A 52 17.08 -23.98 0.01
N LYS A 53 17.62 -23.79 1.21
CA LYS A 53 19.05 -23.60 1.46
C LYS A 53 19.88 -24.84 1.11
N ALA A 54 19.41 -26.03 1.50
CA ALA A 54 20.08 -27.28 1.15
C ALA A 54 20.14 -27.51 -0.37
N VAL A 55 19.08 -27.12 -1.10
CA VAL A 55 19.07 -27.16 -2.57
C VAL A 55 20.07 -26.16 -3.16
N ALA A 56 20.16 -24.95 -2.61
CA ALA A 56 21.14 -23.96 -3.01
C ALA A 56 22.58 -24.44 -2.76
N ASP A 57 22.84 -25.03 -1.60
CA ASP A 57 24.15 -25.59 -1.24
C ASP A 57 24.54 -26.76 -2.16
N ALA A 58 23.59 -27.63 -2.52
CA ALA A 58 23.83 -28.74 -3.43
C ALA A 58 24.25 -28.30 -4.85
N VAL A 59 23.86 -27.10 -5.28
CA VAL A 59 24.30 -26.50 -6.56
C VAL A 59 25.49 -25.55 -6.41
N GLY A 60 26.09 -25.49 -5.22
CA GLY A 60 27.25 -24.63 -4.92
C GLY A 60 26.92 -23.13 -4.85
N TRP A 61 25.66 -22.78 -4.58
CA TRP A 61 25.22 -21.39 -4.44
C TRP A 61 25.01 -21.05 -2.96
N HIS A 62 25.91 -20.22 -2.41
CA HIS A 62 25.88 -19.79 -1.00
C HIS A 62 25.65 -18.27 -0.90
N PRO A 63 24.43 -17.79 -1.20
CA PRO A 63 24.15 -16.35 -1.20
C PRO A 63 24.12 -15.77 0.21
N GLU A 64 24.85 -14.68 0.43
CA GLU A 64 24.75 -13.93 1.69
C GLU A 64 23.37 -13.30 1.86
N LYS A 65 22.78 -13.48 3.05
CA LYS A 65 21.55 -12.81 3.51
C LYS A 65 20.31 -13.06 2.65
N VAL A 66 20.27 -14.18 1.92
CA VAL A 66 19.06 -14.66 1.23
C VAL A 66 18.27 -15.63 2.09
N PHE A 67 18.94 -16.46 2.89
CA PHE A 67 18.31 -17.38 3.83
C PHE A 67 18.42 -16.82 5.24
N ASP A 68 17.36 -16.95 6.04
CA ASP A 68 17.40 -16.62 7.49
C ASP A 68 17.93 -17.84 8.26
N ASP A 69 17.08 -18.86 8.44
CA ASP A 69 17.49 -20.17 8.96
C ASP A 69 17.72 -21.14 7.80
N ASP A 70 16.63 -21.72 7.27
CA ASP A 70 16.67 -22.71 6.17
C ASP A 70 15.75 -22.38 4.98
N ASN A 71 14.82 -21.44 5.15
CA ASN A 71 13.96 -20.89 4.10
C ASN A 71 14.43 -19.50 3.64
N VAL A 72 13.83 -18.98 2.57
CA VAL A 72 14.21 -17.68 2.00
C VAL A 72 13.68 -16.56 2.88
N SER A 73 14.59 -15.70 3.34
CA SER A 73 14.27 -14.44 4.00
C SER A 73 13.44 -13.58 3.06
N SER A 74 12.22 -13.23 3.47
CA SER A 74 11.27 -12.55 2.61
C SER A 74 10.62 -11.39 3.33
N GLU A 75 10.51 -10.29 2.60
CA GLU A 75 9.81 -9.10 3.08
C GLU A 75 8.30 -9.21 2.87
N LEU A 76 7.80 -10.38 2.46
CA LEU A 76 6.39 -10.71 2.48
C LEU A 76 5.96 -11.06 3.90
N TYR A 77 5.21 -10.18 4.56
CA TYR A 77 4.80 -10.34 5.96
C TYR A 77 3.30 -10.22 6.13
N VAL A 78 2.79 -10.82 7.19
CA VAL A 78 1.42 -10.62 7.70
C VAL A 78 1.57 -9.94 9.06
N PRO A 79 1.53 -8.61 9.15
CA PRO A 79 1.92 -7.92 10.38
C PRO A 79 0.90 -8.11 11.51
N MET A 80 1.38 -8.06 12.76
CA MET A 80 0.57 -7.93 14.00
C MET A 80 -0.30 -9.14 14.37
N THR A 81 0.11 -10.31 13.94
CA THR A 81 -0.39 -11.61 14.39
C THR A 81 0.43 -12.03 15.61
N TRP A 82 -0.25 -12.32 16.71
CA TRP A 82 0.40 -12.73 17.97
C TRP A 82 0.22 -14.23 18.24
N LEU A 83 -0.48 -14.91 17.34
CA LEU A 83 -0.86 -16.31 17.45
C LEU A 83 0.12 -17.26 16.76
N TYR A 84 0.91 -16.74 15.82
CA TYR A 84 1.72 -17.50 14.87
C TYR A 84 3.07 -16.81 14.71
N ASP A 85 4.05 -17.56 14.21
CA ASP A 85 5.26 -16.96 13.67
C ASP A 85 5.06 -16.53 12.20
N ASN A 86 6.07 -15.84 11.64
CA ASN A 86 6.00 -15.32 10.28
C ASN A 86 5.79 -16.42 9.21
N ASP A 87 6.26 -17.64 9.44
CA ASP A 87 6.21 -18.71 8.46
C ASP A 87 4.82 -19.37 8.44
N ASP A 88 4.24 -19.60 9.62
CA ASP A 88 2.86 -20.06 9.80
C ASP A 88 1.86 -19.05 9.21
N GLU A 89 2.07 -17.76 9.43
CA GLU A 89 1.22 -16.71 8.87
C GLU A 89 1.22 -16.71 7.34
N ARG A 90 2.40 -16.84 6.74
CA ARG A 90 2.57 -16.94 5.28
C ARG A 90 1.92 -18.22 4.77
N PHE A 91 2.06 -19.34 5.49
CA PHE A 91 1.40 -20.59 5.15
C PHE A 91 -0.12 -20.43 5.11
N VAL A 92 -0.72 -19.86 6.15
CA VAL A 92 -2.15 -19.54 6.22
C VAL A 92 -2.56 -18.61 5.08
N LEU A 93 -1.76 -17.58 4.78
CA LEU A 93 -2.02 -16.67 3.67
C LEU A 93 -2.04 -17.41 2.32
N PHE A 94 -1.02 -18.22 2.01
CA PHE A 94 -0.91 -18.89 0.71
C PHE A 94 -1.99 -19.96 0.51
N VAL A 95 -2.27 -20.76 1.54
CA VAL A 95 -3.36 -21.76 1.51
C VAL A 95 -4.72 -21.06 1.40
N GLY A 96 -4.93 -19.99 2.17
CA GLY A 96 -6.14 -19.18 2.09
C GLY A 96 -6.35 -18.56 0.71
N VAL A 97 -5.28 -18.07 0.08
CA VAL A 97 -5.27 -17.56 -1.29
C VAL A 97 -5.61 -18.65 -2.29
N ALA A 98 -5.07 -19.87 -2.13
CA ALA A 98 -5.40 -21.00 -2.99
C ALA A 98 -6.90 -21.30 -2.96
N ILE A 99 -7.48 -21.37 -1.76
CA ILE A 99 -8.92 -21.61 -1.56
C ILE A 99 -9.74 -20.46 -2.18
N ALA A 100 -9.36 -19.21 -1.90
CA ALA A 100 -10.06 -18.04 -2.44
C ALA A 100 -10.03 -18.00 -3.97
N PHE A 101 -8.88 -18.34 -4.56
CA PHE A 101 -8.72 -18.49 -6.00
C PHE A 101 -9.64 -19.57 -6.55
N LEU A 102 -9.69 -20.76 -5.95
CA LEU A 102 -10.58 -21.84 -6.41
C LEU A 102 -12.06 -21.42 -6.34
N LEU A 103 -12.46 -20.77 -5.26
CA LEU A 103 -13.83 -20.26 -5.10
C LEU A 103 -14.18 -19.22 -6.17
N VAL A 104 -13.36 -18.17 -6.33
CA VAL A 104 -13.63 -17.14 -7.34
C VAL A 104 -13.53 -17.69 -8.76
N TYR A 105 -12.69 -18.71 -8.98
CA TYR A 105 -12.52 -19.31 -10.29
C TYR A 105 -13.75 -20.10 -10.72
N PHE A 106 -14.29 -20.96 -9.86
CA PHE A 106 -15.33 -21.92 -10.22
C PHE A 106 -16.76 -21.48 -9.88
N LEU A 107 -16.96 -20.58 -8.92
CA LEU A 107 -18.31 -20.14 -8.55
C LEU A 107 -18.98 -19.32 -9.66
N PRO A 108 -20.33 -19.30 -9.72
CA PRO A 108 -21.08 -18.40 -10.60
C PRO A 108 -20.71 -16.93 -10.38
N LEU A 109 -20.75 -16.12 -11.43
CA LEU A 109 -20.32 -14.71 -11.43
C LEU A 109 -20.82 -13.90 -10.23
N ASP A 110 -22.09 -14.06 -9.85
CA ASP A 110 -22.71 -13.31 -8.75
C ASP A 110 -22.13 -13.66 -7.36
N LEU A 111 -21.57 -14.87 -7.21
CA LEU A 111 -20.99 -15.36 -5.96
C LEU A 111 -19.48 -15.14 -5.86
N LYS A 112 -18.80 -14.78 -6.95
CA LYS A 112 -17.33 -14.63 -7.00
C LYS A 112 -16.80 -13.53 -6.08
N ARG A 113 -17.41 -12.35 -6.07
CA ARG A 113 -16.97 -11.28 -5.16
C ARG A 113 -17.34 -11.54 -3.71
N PRO A 114 -18.58 -11.99 -3.39
CA PRO A 114 -18.91 -12.47 -2.05
C PRO A 114 -17.95 -13.54 -1.54
N SER A 115 -17.52 -14.49 -2.39
CA SER A 115 -16.57 -15.52 -1.96
C SER A 115 -15.21 -14.95 -1.59
N LEU A 116 -14.72 -13.90 -2.28
CA LEU A 116 -13.48 -13.22 -1.88
C LEU A 116 -13.62 -12.53 -0.51
N VAL A 117 -14.77 -11.91 -0.23
CA VAL A 117 -15.05 -11.32 1.10
C VAL A 117 -15.06 -12.40 2.17
N ILE A 118 -15.75 -13.52 1.92
CA ILE A 118 -15.82 -14.64 2.85
C ILE A 118 -14.43 -15.23 3.09
N SER A 119 -13.65 -15.49 2.03
CA SER A 119 -12.29 -15.98 2.16
C SER A 119 -11.41 -15.02 2.95
N PHE A 120 -11.51 -13.70 2.68
CA PHE A 120 -10.81 -12.70 3.47
C PHE A 120 -11.18 -12.79 4.96
N CYS A 121 -12.46 -12.84 5.28
CA CYS A 121 -12.93 -12.94 6.67
C CYS A 121 -12.42 -14.22 7.34
N VAL A 122 -12.40 -15.36 6.65
CA VAL A 122 -11.89 -16.63 7.17
C VAL A 122 -10.39 -16.53 7.45
N ILE A 123 -9.60 -16.07 6.48
CA ILE A 123 -8.14 -15.94 6.62
C ILE A 123 -7.81 -14.98 7.78
N VAL A 124 -8.45 -13.81 7.82
CA VAL A 124 -8.25 -12.83 8.90
C VAL A 124 -8.71 -13.37 10.25
N SER A 125 -9.76 -14.19 10.31
CA SER A 125 -10.20 -14.82 11.56
C SER A 125 -9.19 -15.84 12.07
N ILE A 126 -8.52 -16.59 11.19
CA ILE A 126 -7.45 -17.51 11.57
C ILE A 126 -6.27 -16.69 12.10
N LEU A 127 -5.78 -15.73 11.31
CA LEU A 127 -4.59 -14.94 11.62
C LEU A 127 -4.76 -14.05 12.88
N TYR A 128 -5.87 -13.35 12.99
CA TYR A 128 -6.08 -12.28 13.99
C TYR A 128 -7.18 -12.59 15.01
N GLY A 129 -7.80 -13.77 14.93
CA GLY A 129 -8.89 -14.19 15.80
C GLY A 129 -10.23 -13.50 15.52
N LEU A 130 -11.28 -14.00 16.19
CA LEU A 130 -12.66 -13.51 16.04
C LEU A 130 -12.82 -12.05 16.47
N ARG A 131 -12.04 -11.59 17.45
CA ARG A 131 -12.07 -10.19 17.92
C ARG A 131 -11.54 -9.22 16.86
N GLY A 132 -10.46 -9.59 16.18
CA GLY A 132 -9.87 -8.81 15.09
C GLY A 132 -10.87 -8.58 13.96
N ILE A 133 -11.48 -9.66 13.46
CA ILE A 133 -12.48 -9.55 12.38
C ILE A 133 -13.76 -8.83 12.84
N ALA A 134 -14.22 -9.05 14.07
CA ALA A 134 -15.41 -8.37 14.60
C ALA A 134 -15.19 -6.86 14.67
N GLY A 135 -14.02 -6.42 15.15
CA GLY A 135 -13.67 -4.99 15.21
C GLY A 135 -13.56 -4.37 13.82
N LEU A 136 -12.91 -5.06 12.89
CA LEU A 136 -12.80 -4.62 11.49
C LEU A 136 -14.18 -4.48 10.82
N ALA A 137 -15.04 -5.49 10.99
CA ALA A 137 -16.39 -5.50 10.42
C ALA A 137 -17.31 -4.46 11.08
N ALA A 138 -17.20 -4.25 12.40
CA ALA A 138 -17.92 -3.19 13.12
C ALA A 138 -17.57 -1.80 12.57
N SER A 139 -16.26 -1.50 12.43
CA SER A 139 -15.81 -0.21 11.89
C SER A 139 -16.30 0.00 10.45
N HIS A 140 -16.21 -1.01 9.60
CA HIS A 140 -16.73 -0.93 8.23
C HIS A 140 -18.25 -0.76 8.18
N ALA A 141 -19.01 -1.41 9.07
CA ALA A 141 -20.46 -1.24 9.18
C ALA A 141 -20.86 0.19 9.58
N ILE A 142 -20.15 0.80 10.54
CA ILE A 142 -20.38 2.20 10.93
C ILE A 142 -20.20 3.13 9.73
N VAL A 143 -19.06 3.01 9.04
CA VAL A 143 -18.75 3.84 7.87
C VAL A 143 -19.77 3.64 6.75
N TYR A 144 -20.14 2.39 6.47
CA TYR A 144 -21.18 2.08 5.50
C TYR A 144 -22.49 2.78 5.83
N LEU A 145 -22.97 2.70 7.08
CA LEU A 145 -24.23 3.29 7.50
C LEU A 145 -24.23 4.83 7.51
N VAL A 146 -23.06 5.46 7.62
CA VAL A 146 -22.87 6.92 7.52
C VAL A 146 -22.88 7.38 6.06
N LEU A 147 -22.25 6.63 5.16
CA LEU A 147 -22.20 6.95 3.74
C LEU A 147 -23.48 6.54 3.01
N HIS A 148 -24.09 5.43 3.40
CA HIS A 148 -25.25 4.79 2.77
C HIS A 148 -26.36 4.58 3.81
N PRO A 149 -27.13 5.64 4.15
CA PRO A 149 -28.12 5.58 5.21
C PRO A 149 -29.17 4.50 4.95
N ALA A 150 -29.25 3.50 5.83
CA ALA A 150 -30.19 2.41 5.72
C ALA A 150 -31.58 2.85 6.20
N ARG A 151 -32.59 2.72 5.33
CA ARG A 151 -33.99 3.07 5.63
C ARG A 151 -34.92 1.86 5.50
N GLY A 152 -36.08 1.95 6.15
CA GLY A 152 -37.11 0.91 6.11
C GLY A 152 -36.64 -0.43 6.65
N LEU A 153 -36.84 -1.51 5.89
CA LEU A 153 -36.44 -2.86 6.28
C LEU A 153 -34.93 -3.04 6.40
N ARG A 154 -34.08 -2.13 5.90
CA ARG A 154 -32.60 -2.27 6.00
C ARG A 154 -32.04 -1.79 7.36
N VAL A 155 -32.88 -1.24 8.25
CA VAL A 155 -32.43 -0.69 9.55
C VAL A 155 -31.83 -1.77 10.46
N TRP A 156 -32.13 -3.05 10.28
CA TRP A 156 -31.48 -4.12 11.04
C TRP A 156 -29.95 -4.15 10.86
N LEU A 157 -29.44 -3.66 9.72
CA LEU A 157 -28.00 -3.54 9.49
C LEU A 157 -27.32 -2.63 10.50
N ALA A 158 -28.07 -1.68 11.08
CA ALA A 158 -27.58 -0.80 12.13
C ALA A 158 -27.38 -1.49 13.48
N GLY A 159 -27.81 -2.75 13.62
CA GLY A 159 -27.45 -3.56 14.79
C GLY A 159 -26.04 -4.14 14.72
N TRP A 160 -25.46 -4.29 13.53
CA TRP A 160 -24.14 -4.90 13.36
C TRP A 160 -23.02 -4.15 14.10
N PRO A 161 -22.91 -2.81 14.03
CA PRO A 161 -21.89 -2.07 14.78
C PRO A 161 -21.91 -2.36 16.28
N GLY A 162 -23.09 -2.39 16.90
CA GLY A 162 -23.22 -2.66 18.34
C GLY A 162 -22.90 -4.11 18.70
N PHE A 163 -23.42 -5.06 17.91
CA PHE A 163 -23.17 -6.50 18.13
C PHE A 163 -21.69 -6.85 17.96
N LEU A 164 -21.11 -6.49 16.82
CA LEU A 164 -19.71 -6.77 16.51
C LEU A 164 -18.76 -5.94 17.36
N GLY A 165 -19.15 -4.70 17.71
CA GLY A 165 -18.38 -3.85 18.61
C GLY A 165 -18.24 -4.45 20.01
N TYR A 166 -19.31 -5.03 20.56
CA TYR A 166 -19.21 -5.77 21.83
C TYR A 166 -18.37 -7.02 21.69
N LEU A 167 -18.49 -7.79 20.60
CA LEU A 167 -17.61 -8.94 20.38
C LEU A 167 -16.13 -8.53 20.29
N ALA A 168 -15.84 -7.35 19.72
CA ALA A 168 -14.48 -6.87 19.57
C ALA A 168 -13.87 -6.30 20.87
N LEU A 169 -14.66 -5.54 21.64
CA LEU A 169 -14.19 -4.70 22.75
C LEU A 169 -14.68 -5.17 24.13
N GLY A 170 -15.65 -6.08 24.17
CA GLY A 170 -16.24 -6.58 25.41
C GLY A 170 -15.25 -7.40 26.22
N THR A 171 -15.35 -7.27 27.54
CA THR A 171 -14.58 -8.06 28.49
C THR A 171 -15.26 -9.42 28.70
N TYR A 172 -14.75 -10.45 28.05
CA TYR A 172 -15.17 -11.84 28.27
C TYR A 172 -13.98 -12.78 28.07
N GLU A 173 -13.87 -13.86 28.82
CA GLU A 173 -12.78 -14.84 28.65
C GLU A 173 -13.09 -15.83 27.52
N ALA A 174 -14.35 -16.28 27.45
CA ALA A 174 -14.86 -17.16 26.41
C ALA A 174 -16.24 -16.68 25.94
N LEU A 175 -16.62 -17.10 24.73
CA LEU A 175 -17.88 -16.74 24.08
C LEU A 175 -19.05 -17.50 24.75
N SER A 176 -19.48 -16.99 25.91
CA SER A 176 -20.59 -17.55 26.69
C SER A 176 -21.95 -17.09 26.15
N VAL A 177 -23.02 -17.79 26.53
CA VAL A 177 -24.41 -17.37 26.21
C VAL A 177 -24.67 -15.94 26.70
N TRP A 178 -24.14 -15.57 27.86
CA TRP A 178 -24.26 -14.20 28.39
C TRP A 178 -23.56 -13.17 27.52
N ALA A 179 -22.35 -13.45 27.05
CA ALA A 179 -21.64 -12.56 26.13
C ALA A 179 -22.45 -12.36 24.82
N ILE A 180 -23.06 -13.42 24.30
CA ILE A 180 -23.92 -13.33 23.11
C ILE A 180 -25.17 -12.48 23.39
N LEU A 181 -25.84 -12.68 24.52
CA LEU A 181 -27.03 -11.90 24.90
C LEU A 181 -26.70 -10.41 25.06
N ILE A 182 -25.55 -10.08 25.66
CA ILE A 182 -25.09 -8.69 25.77
C ILE A 182 -24.77 -8.13 24.38
N ALA A 183 -24.07 -8.89 23.52
CA ALA A 183 -23.79 -8.47 22.15
C ALA A 183 -25.08 -8.16 21.38
N VAL A 184 -26.10 -9.03 21.48
CA VAL A 184 -27.42 -8.81 20.86
C VAL A 184 -28.07 -7.55 21.40
N THR A 185 -28.02 -7.33 22.71
CA THR A 185 -28.55 -6.12 23.36
C THR A 185 -27.85 -4.85 22.87
N CYS A 186 -26.51 -4.88 22.78
CA CYS A 186 -25.72 -3.80 22.18
C CYS A 186 -26.10 -3.56 20.71
N GLY A 187 -26.38 -4.61 19.95
CA GLY A 187 -26.87 -4.51 18.58
C GLY A 187 -28.25 -3.82 18.50
N VAL A 188 -29.21 -4.23 19.33
CA VAL A 188 -30.52 -3.57 19.40
C VAL A 188 -30.38 -2.10 19.78
N ALA A 189 -29.59 -1.79 20.80
CA ALA A 189 -29.31 -0.42 21.21
C ALA A 189 -28.70 0.42 20.08
N SER A 190 -27.73 -0.14 19.35
CA SER A 190 -27.11 0.52 18.19
C SER A 190 -28.13 0.81 17.09
N ALA A 191 -29.02 -0.13 16.77
CA ALA A 191 -30.07 0.06 15.78
C ALA A 191 -31.08 1.15 16.20
N VAL A 192 -31.43 1.21 17.49
CA VAL A 192 -32.31 2.25 18.06
C VAL A 192 -31.65 3.62 17.96
N LEU A 193 -30.40 3.75 18.42
CA LEU A 193 -29.63 5.00 18.32
C LEU A 193 -29.48 5.46 16.87
N TYR A 194 -29.19 4.53 15.97
CA TYR A 194 -29.11 4.82 14.54
C TYR A 194 -30.41 5.40 13.98
N ARG A 195 -31.53 4.70 14.25
CA ARG A 195 -32.85 5.06 13.72
C ARG A 195 -33.31 6.43 14.20
N TYR A 196 -33.12 6.73 15.49
CA TYR A 196 -33.69 7.94 16.10
C TYR A 196 -32.72 9.13 16.13
N LEU A 197 -31.41 8.90 16.14
CA LEU A 197 -30.40 9.97 16.21
C LEU A 197 -29.61 10.09 14.91
N LEU A 198 -28.93 9.04 14.48
CA LEU A 198 -27.95 9.16 13.38
C LEU A 198 -28.62 9.46 12.04
N ILE A 199 -29.74 8.81 11.71
CA ILE A 199 -30.49 9.12 10.48
C ILE A 199 -30.92 10.60 10.46
N ARG A 200 -31.47 11.11 11.57
CA ARG A 200 -31.88 12.53 11.66
C ARG A 200 -30.69 13.48 11.47
N ALA A 201 -29.54 13.14 12.05
CA ALA A 201 -28.32 13.93 11.87
C ALA A 201 -27.78 13.85 10.42
N LEU A 202 -27.92 12.69 9.75
CA LEU A 202 -27.55 12.51 8.35
C LEU A 202 -28.54 13.14 7.36
N ASP A 203 -29.77 13.40 7.79
CA ASP A 203 -30.77 14.15 7.01
C ASP A 203 -30.55 15.67 7.14
N ALA A 204 -29.84 16.13 8.19
CA ALA A 204 -29.54 17.54 8.37
C ALA A 204 -28.41 18.01 7.41
N PRO A 205 -28.66 19.01 6.55
CA PRO A 205 -27.76 19.36 5.43
C PRO A 205 -26.39 19.88 5.87
N ARG A 206 -26.28 20.44 7.08
CA ARG A 206 -25.01 20.91 7.66
C ARG A 206 -24.26 19.80 8.41
N LEU A 207 -24.97 18.89 9.06
CA LEU A 207 -24.35 17.84 9.87
C LEU A 207 -23.92 16.65 9.03
N ALA A 208 -24.68 16.27 7.99
CA ALA A 208 -24.35 15.12 7.17
C ALA A 208 -22.96 15.16 6.53
N PRO A 209 -22.52 16.28 5.91
CA PRO A 209 -21.18 16.39 5.37
C PRO A 209 -20.10 16.27 6.47
N CYS A 210 -20.33 16.87 7.64
CA CYS A 210 -19.41 16.79 8.77
C CYS A 210 -19.29 15.36 9.29
N LEU A 211 -20.40 14.66 9.50
CA LEU A 211 -20.41 13.26 9.95
C LEU A 211 -19.71 12.34 8.97
N ARG A 212 -19.92 12.53 7.66
CA ARG A 212 -19.22 11.75 6.62
C ARG A 212 -17.73 12.03 6.62
N VAL A 213 -17.31 13.28 6.80
CA VAL A 213 -15.89 13.64 6.94
C VAL A 213 -15.30 13.02 8.21
N VAL A 214 -15.98 13.11 9.36
CA VAL A 214 -15.51 12.50 10.61
C VAL A 214 -15.37 10.98 10.47
N ALA A 215 -16.36 10.31 9.89
CA ALA A 215 -16.29 8.86 9.68
C ALA A 215 -15.14 8.46 8.74
N THR A 216 -14.95 9.21 7.66
CA THR A 216 -13.89 8.93 6.66
C THR A 216 -12.50 9.35 7.11
N GLN A 217 -12.38 10.31 8.04
CA GLN A 217 -11.11 10.78 8.63
C GLN A 217 -10.84 10.17 10.01
N SER A 218 -11.68 9.24 10.46
CA SER A 218 -11.64 8.65 11.80
C SER A 218 -10.26 8.09 12.17
N ALA A 219 -9.60 7.39 11.24
CA ALA A 219 -8.25 6.86 11.45
C ALA A 219 -7.25 7.96 11.84
N MET A 220 -7.18 9.05 11.07
CA MET A 220 -6.26 10.16 11.34
C MET A 220 -6.65 10.93 12.60
N ILE A 221 -7.95 11.13 12.85
CA ILE A 221 -8.43 11.79 14.08
C ILE A 221 -8.00 10.99 15.31
N VAL A 222 -8.19 9.67 15.28
CA VAL A 222 -7.82 8.78 16.39
C VAL A 222 -6.30 8.68 16.54
N ALA A 223 -5.55 8.59 15.44
CA ALA A 223 -4.08 8.60 15.48
C ALA A 223 -3.52 9.88 16.10
N LEU A 224 -3.95 11.04 15.60
CA LEU A 224 -3.46 12.32 16.10
C LEU A 224 -3.93 12.57 17.54
N GLY A 225 -5.19 12.26 17.84
CA GLY A 225 -5.73 12.38 19.20
C GLY A 225 -5.03 11.47 20.19
N GLY A 226 -4.77 10.22 19.81
CA GLY A 226 -4.03 9.25 20.62
C GLY A 226 -2.59 9.69 20.86
N ALA A 227 -1.91 10.24 19.85
CA ALA A 227 -0.51 10.65 20.00
C ALA A 227 -0.38 11.91 20.87
N VAL A 228 -1.34 12.83 20.77
CA VAL A 228 -1.45 13.97 21.68
C VAL A 228 -1.76 13.49 23.10
N TRP A 229 -2.68 12.54 23.26
CA TRP A 229 -3.00 11.94 24.55
C TRP A 229 -1.78 11.28 25.19
N GLU A 230 -1.04 10.46 24.46
CA GLU A 230 0.19 9.83 24.95
C GLU A 230 1.25 10.87 25.33
N GLY A 231 1.43 11.91 24.51
CA GLY A 231 2.35 13.01 24.81
C GLY A 231 1.98 13.81 26.06
N LEU A 232 0.68 13.92 26.39
CA LEU A 232 0.20 14.63 27.58
C LEU A 232 0.14 13.74 28.83
N SER A 233 -0.23 12.47 28.68
CA SER A 233 -0.45 11.55 29.80
C SER A 233 0.78 10.72 30.16
N GLY A 234 1.72 10.55 29.23
CA GLY A 234 2.83 9.61 29.36
C GLY A 234 2.42 8.14 29.28
N GLN A 235 1.14 7.84 29.02
CA GLN A 235 0.62 6.47 28.90
C GLN A 235 0.47 6.07 27.43
N THR A 236 0.82 4.82 27.12
CA THR A 236 0.71 4.25 25.78
C THR A 236 -0.76 4.18 25.35
N PHE A 237 -1.07 4.74 24.18
CA PHE A 237 -2.42 4.68 23.64
C PHE A 237 -2.66 3.35 22.92
N GLU A 238 -3.49 2.49 23.50
CA GLU A 238 -3.82 1.17 22.94
C GLU A 238 -5.08 1.23 22.05
N LEU A 239 -5.00 0.52 20.93
CA LEU A 239 -6.13 0.34 20.02
C LEU A 239 -6.48 -1.14 19.93
N ALA A 240 -7.78 -1.42 19.96
CA ALA A 240 -8.25 -2.76 19.65
C ALA A 240 -7.80 -3.16 18.24
N LEU A 241 -7.25 -4.36 18.12
CA LEU A 241 -6.64 -4.87 16.89
C LEU A 241 -7.54 -4.64 15.67
N GLY A 242 -8.81 -5.05 15.72
CA GLY A 242 -9.73 -4.86 14.59
C GLY A 242 -9.94 -3.41 14.13
N VAL A 243 -9.83 -2.43 15.05
CA VAL A 243 -9.87 -1.00 14.71
C VAL A 243 -8.58 -0.57 14.03
N LEU A 244 -7.43 -1.07 14.49
CA LEU A 244 -6.14 -0.85 13.84
C LEU A 244 -6.12 -1.44 12.42
N LEU A 245 -6.61 -2.67 12.24
CA LEU A 245 -6.75 -3.31 10.92
C LEU A 245 -7.65 -2.46 10.00
N PHE A 246 -8.72 -1.87 10.53
CA PHE A 246 -9.58 -0.95 9.78
C PHE A 246 -8.83 0.33 9.36
N PHE A 247 -7.97 0.89 10.21
CA PHE A 247 -7.17 2.06 9.86
C PHE A 247 -6.18 1.78 8.73
N TRP A 248 -5.75 0.54 8.54
CA TRP A 248 -4.96 0.15 7.38
C TRP A 248 -5.77 0.11 6.08
N HIS A 249 -7.10 0.17 6.11
CA HIS A 249 -7.94 0.36 4.92
C HIS A 249 -8.24 1.84 4.61
N TRP A 250 -7.67 2.76 5.38
CA TRP A 250 -8.09 4.15 5.39
C TRP A 250 -7.84 4.89 4.07
N GLU A 251 -6.69 4.71 3.42
CA GLU A 251 -6.43 5.34 2.11
C GLU A 251 -7.45 4.91 1.04
N ARG A 252 -7.85 3.63 1.07
CA ARG A 252 -8.91 3.13 0.18
C ARG A 252 -10.27 3.70 0.58
N LEU A 253 -10.54 3.87 1.86
CA LEU A 253 -11.79 4.49 2.33
C LEU A 253 -11.91 5.93 1.81
N LEU A 254 -10.81 6.67 1.76
CA LEU A 254 -10.80 8.00 1.16
C LEU A 254 -11.11 7.97 -0.34
N LEU A 255 -10.54 7.02 -1.09
CA LEU A 255 -10.89 6.83 -2.51
C LEU A 255 -12.37 6.46 -2.69
N TYR A 256 -12.88 5.56 -1.84
CA TYR A 256 -14.29 5.21 -1.83
C TYR A 256 -15.17 6.44 -1.53
N TYR A 257 -14.75 7.32 -0.61
CA TYR A 257 -15.47 8.56 -0.32
C TYR A 257 -15.41 9.57 -1.47
N VAL A 258 -14.31 9.63 -2.22
CA VAL A 258 -14.23 10.42 -3.46
C VAL A 258 -15.22 9.87 -4.48
N ASP A 259 -15.22 8.56 -4.75
CA ASP A 259 -16.16 7.92 -5.68
C ASP A 259 -17.62 8.16 -5.25
N TYR A 260 -17.88 8.12 -3.93
CA TYR A 260 -19.20 8.44 -3.35
C TYR A 260 -19.62 9.89 -3.65
N LYS A 261 -18.72 10.85 -3.44
CA LYS A 261 -18.99 12.28 -3.71
C LYS A 261 -19.17 12.59 -5.19
N ASP A 262 -18.46 11.86 -6.04
CA ASP A 262 -18.54 11.99 -7.49
C ASP A 262 -19.75 11.24 -8.09
N GLY A 263 -20.57 10.60 -7.26
CA GLY A 263 -21.78 9.89 -7.69
C GLY A 263 -21.48 8.60 -8.46
N GLN A 264 -20.28 8.03 -8.32
CA GLN A 264 -19.87 6.80 -9.01
C GLN A 264 -20.34 5.53 -8.28
N ILE A 265 -20.90 5.68 -7.08
CA ILE A 265 -21.40 4.58 -6.26
C ILE A 265 -22.93 4.56 -6.31
N PRO A 266 -23.57 3.42 -6.63
CA PRO A 266 -25.03 3.29 -6.57
C PRO A 266 -25.56 3.64 -5.18
N ALA A 267 -26.66 4.40 -5.14
CA ALA A 267 -27.26 4.85 -3.87
C ALA A 267 -27.81 3.70 -3.02
N ASP A 268 -28.11 2.55 -3.65
CA ASP A 268 -28.68 1.37 -3.03
C ASP A 268 -27.69 0.21 -2.88
N ILE A 269 -26.38 0.49 -3.04
CA ILE A 269 -25.29 -0.48 -2.94
C ILE A 269 -25.47 -1.39 -1.72
N SER A 270 -25.31 -2.70 -1.92
CA SER A 270 -25.42 -3.66 -0.82
C SER A 270 -24.19 -3.62 0.09
N PHE A 271 -24.37 -3.99 1.36
CA PHE A 271 -23.25 -4.07 2.31
C PHE A 271 -22.15 -5.03 1.82
N TRP A 272 -22.52 -6.16 1.21
CA TRP A 272 -21.56 -7.09 0.60
C TRP A 272 -20.77 -6.48 -0.56
N SER A 273 -21.43 -5.69 -1.41
CA SER A 273 -20.74 -4.99 -2.51
C SER A 273 -19.76 -3.96 -1.97
N TYR A 274 -20.15 -3.23 -0.91
CA TYR A 274 -19.25 -2.34 -0.19
C TYR A 274 -18.05 -3.10 0.39
N LEU A 275 -18.28 -4.18 1.13
CA LEU A 275 -17.20 -4.98 1.73
C LEU A 275 -16.25 -5.53 0.67
N SER A 276 -16.72 -5.89 -0.53
CA SER A 276 -15.87 -6.40 -1.62
C SER A 276 -14.79 -5.42 -2.10
N VAL A 277 -14.93 -4.12 -1.79
CA VAL A 277 -13.90 -3.11 -2.06
C VAL A 277 -12.72 -3.23 -1.08
N PHE A 278 -13.00 -3.62 0.17
CA PHE A 278 -12.03 -3.59 1.26
C PHE A 278 -11.51 -4.98 1.63
N MET A 279 -12.39 -5.97 1.63
CA MET A 279 -12.17 -7.32 2.11
C MET A 279 -11.91 -8.26 0.93
N ALA A 280 -10.68 -8.24 0.43
CA ALA A 280 -10.21 -9.18 -0.60
C ALA A 280 -8.87 -9.77 -0.18
N PRO A 281 -8.59 -11.06 -0.47
CA PRO A 281 -7.32 -11.70 -0.07
C PRO A 281 -6.07 -10.95 -0.53
N GLY A 282 -6.15 -10.27 -1.68
CA GLY A 282 -5.12 -9.36 -2.22
C GLY A 282 -4.69 -8.23 -1.30
N GLN A 283 -5.42 -8.03 -0.21
CA GLN A 283 -5.08 -7.05 0.81
C GLN A 283 -4.20 -7.61 1.90
N ILE A 284 -4.37 -8.87 2.32
CA ILE A 284 -3.87 -9.43 3.60
C ILE A 284 -2.35 -9.29 3.76
N GLY A 285 -1.58 -9.61 2.72
CA GLY A 285 -0.13 -9.47 2.75
C GLY A 285 0.33 -8.01 2.83
N ASN A 286 1.28 -7.74 3.72
CA ASN A 286 1.94 -6.45 3.93
C ASN A 286 0.94 -5.29 4.06
N TRP A 287 0.10 -5.31 5.08
CA TRP A 287 -0.87 -4.23 5.34
C TRP A 287 -0.23 -2.87 5.54
N ASN A 288 1.03 -2.85 5.97
CA ASN A 288 1.79 -1.62 6.07
C ASN A 288 2.20 -0.99 4.73
N TRP A 289 2.15 -1.75 3.63
CA TRP A 289 2.68 -1.31 2.34
C TRP A 289 1.71 -1.53 1.17
N GLY A 290 1.58 -0.52 0.31
CA GLY A 290 0.74 -0.63 -0.89
C GLY A 290 -0.76 -0.79 -0.60
N VAL A 291 -1.25 -0.20 0.49
CA VAL A 291 -2.67 -0.17 0.90
C VAL A 291 -3.62 0.29 -0.21
N THR A 292 -3.15 1.18 -1.08
CA THR A 292 -3.94 1.74 -2.19
C THR A 292 -4.17 0.77 -3.37
N ILE A 293 -3.56 -0.41 -3.40
CA ILE A 293 -3.73 -1.40 -4.49
C ILE A 293 -5.18 -1.90 -4.53
N GLY A 294 -5.83 -1.85 -5.70
CA GLY A 294 -7.26 -2.19 -5.81
C GLY A 294 -8.15 -1.01 -5.42
N GLN A 295 -7.95 0.12 -6.09
CA GLN A 295 -8.51 1.43 -5.73
C GLN A 295 -10.04 1.45 -5.71
N GLY A 296 -10.63 2.18 -4.74
CA GLY A 296 -12.01 2.68 -4.73
C GLY A 296 -13.12 1.68 -5.10
N TYR A 297 -14.34 2.18 -5.26
CA TYR A 297 -15.44 1.39 -5.80
C TYR A 297 -15.37 1.33 -7.32
N ALA A 298 -15.23 2.48 -7.97
CA ALA A 298 -15.35 2.58 -9.42
C ALA A 298 -14.21 1.84 -10.14
N TYR A 299 -12.99 1.92 -9.60
CA TYR A 299 -11.85 1.22 -10.19
C TYR A 299 -11.95 -0.30 -9.97
N CYS A 300 -12.37 -0.79 -8.80
CA CYS A 300 -12.66 -2.21 -8.61
C CYS A 300 -13.78 -2.71 -9.54
N GLN A 301 -14.86 -1.94 -9.67
CA GLN A 301 -16.00 -2.31 -10.50
C GLN A 301 -15.64 -2.40 -11.98
N ASN A 302 -14.88 -1.43 -12.48
CA ASN A 302 -14.50 -1.33 -13.89
C ASN A 302 -13.44 -2.35 -14.31
N ASN A 303 -12.68 -2.91 -13.36
CA ASN A 303 -11.57 -3.80 -13.64
C ASN A 303 -11.85 -5.28 -13.30
N PHE A 304 -13.01 -5.61 -12.72
CA PHE A 304 -13.36 -7.01 -12.45
C PHE A 304 -13.91 -7.69 -13.72
N TYR A 305 -13.22 -8.72 -14.19
CA TYR A 305 -13.51 -9.45 -15.44
C TYR A 305 -13.79 -8.51 -16.63
N CYS A 306 -13.02 -7.42 -16.71
CA CYS A 306 -13.08 -6.48 -17.82
C CYS A 306 -12.48 -7.03 -19.12
N GLU A 307 -11.69 -8.09 -19.01
CA GLU A 307 -11.13 -8.89 -20.10
C GLU A 307 -11.10 -10.36 -19.68
N ASP A 308 -10.72 -11.25 -20.61
CA ASP A 308 -10.68 -12.70 -20.40
C ASP A 308 -9.96 -13.07 -19.09
N LYS A 309 -10.66 -13.79 -18.21
CA LYS A 309 -10.16 -14.23 -16.90
C LYS A 309 -8.84 -14.99 -17.00
N ASN A 310 -8.66 -15.83 -18.02
CA ASN A 310 -7.45 -16.61 -18.20
C ASN A 310 -6.25 -15.74 -18.56
N ARG A 311 -6.48 -14.65 -19.32
CA ARG A 311 -5.45 -13.65 -19.58
C ARG A 311 -5.03 -12.92 -18.31
N LEU A 312 -6.00 -12.52 -17.47
CA LEU A 312 -5.72 -11.90 -16.18
C LEU A 312 -4.88 -12.82 -15.29
N ILE A 313 -5.19 -14.12 -15.25
CA ILE A 313 -4.41 -15.11 -14.50
C ILE A 313 -2.98 -15.21 -15.02
N VAL A 314 -2.78 -15.35 -16.33
CA VAL A 314 -1.44 -15.40 -16.93
C VAL A 314 -0.64 -14.13 -16.61
N ASP A 315 -1.28 -12.97 -16.67
CA ASP A 315 -0.66 -11.70 -16.34
C ASP A 315 -0.40 -11.54 -14.83
N GLY A 316 -1.16 -12.22 -13.97
CA GLY A 316 -0.89 -12.34 -12.53
C GLY A 316 0.30 -13.25 -12.25
N LEU A 317 0.37 -14.41 -12.91
CA LEU A 317 1.47 -15.37 -12.79
C LEU A 317 2.81 -14.79 -13.26
N ARG A 318 2.80 -13.96 -14.31
CA ARG A 318 4.00 -13.19 -14.73
C ARG A 318 4.51 -12.26 -13.62
N LEU A 319 3.60 -11.60 -12.91
CA LEU A 319 3.99 -10.76 -11.77
C LEU A 319 4.48 -11.58 -10.58
N TRP A 320 3.92 -12.76 -10.35
CA TRP A 320 4.42 -13.69 -9.33
C TRP A 320 5.81 -14.23 -9.66
N ALA A 321 6.09 -14.55 -10.93
CA ALA A 321 7.45 -14.93 -11.34
C ALA A 321 8.46 -13.80 -11.10
N LEU A 322 8.10 -12.55 -11.46
CA LEU A 322 8.92 -11.37 -11.14
C LEU A 322 9.07 -11.16 -9.63
N SER A 323 8.00 -11.40 -8.87
CA SER A 323 7.99 -11.28 -7.41
C SER A 323 8.97 -12.27 -6.77
N ILE A 324 8.92 -13.56 -7.14
CA ILE A 324 9.87 -14.58 -6.67
C ILE A 324 11.29 -14.17 -7.03
N THR A 325 11.52 -13.70 -8.26
CA THR A 325 12.85 -13.25 -8.70
C THR A 325 13.38 -12.15 -7.79
N TYR A 326 12.57 -11.14 -7.47
CA TYR A 326 12.98 -10.08 -6.57
C TYR A 326 13.17 -10.56 -5.13
N LEU A 327 12.22 -11.31 -4.59
CA LEU A 327 12.27 -11.76 -3.19
C LEU A 327 13.45 -12.70 -2.92
N VAL A 328 13.86 -13.53 -3.90
CA VAL A 328 14.96 -14.47 -3.75
C VAL A 328 16.32 -13.84 -4.13
N LEU A 329 16.38 -13.07 -5.22
CA LEU A 329 17.66 -12.67 -5.82
C LEU A 329 18.04 -11.20 -5.58
N ALA A 330 17.11 -10.32 -5.21
CA ALA A 330 17.42 -8.88 -5.11
C ALA A 330 18.46 -8.57 -4.04
N GLN A 331 18.32 -9.18 -2.87
CA GLN A 331 19.23 -8.96 -1.74
C GLN A 331 20.64 -9.42 -2.11
N TRP A 332 20.78 -10.63 -2.63
CA TRP A 332 22.05 -11.16 -3.12
C TRP A 332 22.68 -10.25 -4.19
N GLY A 333 21.91 -9.81 -5.19
CA GLY A 333 22.40 -8.91 -6.24
C GLY A 333 22.89 -7.56 -5.70
N VAL A 334 22.22 -7.02 -4.68
CA VAL A 334 22.63 -5.78 -4.00
C VAL A 334 23.95 -5.96 -3.25
N TYR A 335 24.13 -7.06 -2.51
CA TYR A 335 25.37 -7.31 -1.78
C TYR A 335 26.53 -7.63 -2.71
N LEU A 336 26.29 -8.38 -3.79
CA LEU A 336 27.29 -8.62 -4.83
C LEU A 336 27.77 -7.30 -5.44
N LEU A 337 26.84 -6.41 -5.80
CA LEU A 337 27.19 -5.11 -6.34
C LEU A 337 27.93 -4.23 -5.32
N LEU A 338 27.54 -4.28 -4.05
CA LEU A 338 28.22 -3.57 -2.97
C LEU A 338 29.66 -4.08 -2.78
N ALA A 339 29.88 -5.39 -2.79
CA ALA A 339 31.21 -6.00 -2.71
C ALA A 339 32.09 -5.57 -3.90
N VAL A 340 31.55 -5.65 -5.13
CA VAL A 340 32.27 -5.20 -6.33
C VAL A 340 32.66 -3.72 -6.24
N LEU A 341 31.80 -2.84 -5.74
CA LEU A 341 32.13 -1.43 -5.57
C LEU A 341 33.21 -1.21 -4.51
N GLN A 342 33.19 -1.99 -3.43
CA GLN A 342 34.20 -1.94 -2.37
C GLN A 342 35.55 -2.45 -2.86
N ASP A 343 35.58 -3.52 -3.65
CA ASP A 343 36.80 -4.06 -4.28
C ASP A 343 37.42 -3.07 -5.28
N LEU A 344 36.60 -2.24 -5.92
CA LEU A 344 37.04 -1.12 -6.77
C LEU A 344 37.52 0.10 -5.95
N GLY A 345 37.52 0.02 -4.62
CA GLY A 345 38.00 1.08 -3.72
C GLY A 345 36.97 2.15 -3.38
N PHE A 346 35.68 1.97 -3.72
CA PHE A 346 34.64 2.90 -3.33
C PHE A 346 34.11 2.61 -1.93
N VAL A 347 34.02 3.65 -1.10
CA VAL A 347 33.29 3.57 0.17
C VAL A 347 31.80 3.72 -0.13
N VAL A 348 31.05 2.62 -0.04
CA VAL A 348 29.60 2.55 -0.27
C VAL A 348 28.92 1.87 0.90
N PHE A 349 27.81 2.45 1.37
CA PHE A 349 27.01 1.89 2.45
C PHE A 349 25.77 1.17 1.89
N SER A 350 25.27 0.18 2.63
CA SER A 350 24.08 -0.58 2.23
C SER A 350 22.77 0.22 2.34
N ARG A 351 22.76 1.25 3.19
CA ARG A 351 21.59 2.11 3.47
C ARG A 351 22.02 3.55 3.66
N ASN A 352 21.18 4.49 3.25
CA ASN A 352 21.42 5.93 3.46
C ASN A 352 21.58 6.28 4.94
N ARG A 353 20.85 5.60 5.84
CA ARG A 353 20.96 5.81 7.30
C ARG A 353 22.38 5.53 7.84
N GLN A 354 23.07 4.53 7.30
CA GLN A 354 24.43 4.20 7.73
C GLN A 354 25.40 5.31 7.31
N MET A 355 25.28 5.78 6.08
CA MET A 355 26.08 6.91 5.57
C MET A 355 25.79 8.21 6.31
N THR A 356 24.52 8.53 6.57
CA THR A 356 24.15 9.75 7.31
C THR A 356 24.75 9.70 8.71
N CYS A 357 24.58 8.60 9.44
CA CYS A 357 25.18 8.47 10.77
C CYS A 357 26.71 8.48 10.74
N HIS A 358 27.34 7.82 9.77
CA HIS A 358 28.80 7.88 9.62
C HIS A 358 29.29 9.32 9.45
N PHE A 359 28.61 10.12 8.61
CA PHE A 359 28.93 11.54 8.42
C PHE A 359 28.70 12.39 9.67
N ILE A 360 27.62 12.12 10.42
CA ILE A 360 27.31 12.87 11.66
C ILE A 360 28.33 12.59 12.76
N PHE A 361 28.85 11.37 12.86
CA PHE A 361 29.88 10.98 13.81
C PHE A 361 31.31 11.17 13.24
N ASP A 362 31.51 12.27 12.51
CA ASP A 362 32.80 12.74 11.97
C ASP A 362 33.51 11.81 10.97
N GLY A 363 32.77 10.86 10.38
CA GLY A 363 33.23 10.06 9.25
C GLY A 363 33.36 10.89 7.97
N GLN A 364 34.43 10.66 7.21
CA GLN A 364 34.63 11.33 5.92
C GLN A 364 33.75 10.69 4.85
N VAL A 365 33.02 11.50 4.10
CA VAL A 365 32.21 11.07 2.96
C VAL A 365 32.54 11.92 1.75
N THR A 366 32.71 11.25 0.62
CA THR A 366 33.01 11.91 -0.67
C THR A 366 31.75 12.01 -1.52
N THR A 367 31.80 12.79 -2.60
CA THR A 367 30.70 12.85 -3.58
C THR A 367 30.38 11.47 -4.16
N SER A 368 31.37 10.64 -4.47
CA SER A 368 31.15 9.28 -4.98
C SER A 368 30.45 8.39 -3.94
N THR A 369 30.86 8.47 -2.66
CA THR A 369 30.19 7.78 -1.55
C THR A 369 28.71 8.15 -1.49
N VAL A 370 28.38 9.44 -1.55
CA VAL A 370 26.99 9.91 -1.48
C VAL A 370 26.17 9.46 -2.68
N LEU A 371 26.70 9.61 -3.90
CA LEU A 371 26.00 9.24 -5.12
C LEU A 371 25.74 7.73 -5.20
N LEU A 372 26.78 6.92 -4.98
CA LEU A 372 26.68 5.46 -5.05
C LEU A 372 25.79 4.89 -3.95
N THR A 373 25.95 5.36 -2.70
CA THR A 373 25.14 4.87 -1.57
C THR A 373 23.66 5.20 -1.77
N SER A 374 23.35 6.44 -2.17
CA SER A 374 21.94 6.83 -2.34
C SER A 374 21.26 6.07 -3.47
N LEU A 375 21.96 5.86 -4.60
CA LEU A 375 21.43 5.07 -5.71
C LEU A 375 21.30 3.58 -5.34
N MET A 376 22.25 3.05 -4.58
CA MET A 376 22.21 1.67 -4.09
C MET A 376 21.02 1.43 -3.16
N ASP A 377 20.78 2.34 -2.21
CA ASP A 377 19.65 2.21 -1.29
C ASP A 377 18.31 2.32 -2.04
N LEU A 378 18.23 3.19 -3.07
CA LEU A 378 17.05 3.24 -3.96
C LEU A 378 16.86 1.92 -4.73
N LEU A 379 17.94 1.34 -5.27
CA LEU A 379 17.90 0.04 -5.95
C LEU A 379 17.41 -1.07 -5.02
N ARG A 380 18.00 -1.17 -3.83
CA ARG A 380 17.63 -2.14 -2.80
C ARG A 380 16.16 -2.01 -2.43
N TRP A 381 15.72 -0.79 -2.10
CA TRP A 381 14.35 -0.54 -1.69
C TRP A 381 13.35 -0.86 -2.82
N THR A 382 13.63 -0.44 -4.05
CA THR A 382 12.72 -0.71 -5.18
C THR A 382 12.66 -2.19 -5.55
N ALA A 383 13.76 -2.94 -5.42
CA ALA A 383 13.79 -4.35 -5.73
C ALA A 383 13.01 -5.17 -4.69
N ILE A 384 13.31 -4.97 -3.40
CA ILE A 384 12.61 -5.64 -2.30
C ILE A 384 11.12 -5.30 -2.33
N TRP A 385 10.79 -4.01 -2.38
CA TRP A 385 9.41 -3.58 -2.36
C TRP A 385 8.67 -3.96 -3.65
N GLY A 386 9.37 -3.94 -4.79
CA GLY A 386 8.91 -4.48 -6.06
C GLY A 386 8.40 -5.91 -5.93
N GLY A 387 9.17 -6.79 -5.27
CA GLY A 387 8.78 -8.17 -5.00
C GLY A 387 7.42 -8.30 -4.32
N VAL A 388 7.24 -7.55 -3.22
CA VAL A 388 5.99 -7.55 -2.43
C VAL A 388 4.79 -7.01 -3.21
N VAL A 389 4.93 -5.84 -3.84
CA VAL A 389 3.79 -5.24 -4.56
C VAL A 389 3.44 -6.01 -5.83
N HIS A 390 4.41 -6.66 -6.49
CA HIS A 390 4.13 -7.55 -7.61
C HIS A 390 3.37 -8.80 -7.16
N PHE A 391 3.69 -9.37 -6.00
CA PHE A 391 2.88 -10.43 -5.40
C PHE A 391 1.43 -9.98 -5.20
N LYS A 392 1.22 -8.82 -4.55
CA LYS A 392 -0.12 -8.28 -4.27
C LYS A 392 -0.92 -8.00 -5.54
N VAL A 393 -0.31 -7.35 -6.55
CA VAL A 393 -0.99 -7.09 -7.83
C VAL A 393 -1.27 -8.40 -8.56
N GLY A 394 -0.34 -9.36 -8.54
CA GLY A 394 -0.55 -10.69 -9.10
C GLY A 394 -1.74 -11.42 -8.45
N LEU A 395 -1.87 -11.32 -7.13
CA LEU A 395 -2.98 -11.88 -6.36
C LEU A 395 -4.32 -11.27 -6.78
N TRP A 396 -4.39 -9.95 -6.91
CA TRP A 396 -5.60 -9.31 -7.43
C TRP A 396 -5.97 -9.78 -8.85
N ARG A 397 -4.98 -9.98 -9.72
CA ARG A 397 -5.19 -10.43 -11.10
C ARG A 397 -5.70 -11.86 -11.18
N ILE A 398 -5.14 -12.79 -10.41
CA ILE A 398 -5.67 -14.17 -10.38
C ILE A 398 -7.09 -14.22 -9.79
N CYS A 399 -7.43 -13.27 -8.91
CA CYS A 399 -8.79 -13.09 -8.39
C CYS A 399 -9.75 -12.39 -9.37
N GLY A 400 -9.30 -12.06 -10.59
CA GLY A 400 -10.15 -11.53 -11.64
C GLY A 400 -10.15 -10.03 -11.83
N TYR A 401 -9.25 -9.30 -11.18
CA TYR A 401 -9.17 -7.85 -11.30
C TYR A 401 -8.00 -7.42 -12.17
N ARG A 402 -8.26 -6.62 -13.20
CA ARG A 402 -7.22 -5.96 -13.99
C ARG A 402 -6.60 -4.79 -13.23
N ILE A 403 -5.75 -5.11 -12.28
CA ILE A 403 -5.00 -4.11 -11.51
C ILE A 403 -3.71 -3.75 -12.26
N ASP A 404 -3.46 -2.46 -12.40
CA ASP A 404 -2.22 -1.97 -13.01
C ASP A 404 -1.00 -2.31 -12.13
N PRO A 405 0.18 -2.58 -12.73
CA PRO A 405 1.40 -2.79 -11.96
C PRO A 405 1.71 -1.57 -11.09
N TYR A 406 2.20 -1.84 -9.88
CA TYR A 406 2.53 -0.78 -8.94
C TYR A 406 3.72 0.08 -9.42
N PHE A 407 4.67 -0.55 -10.11
CA PHE A 407 5.76 0.09 -10.82
C PHE A 407 5.66 -0.17 -12.32
N ASN A 408 5.90 0.87 -13.11
CA ASN A 408 5.88 0.80 -14.56
C ASN A 408 7.20 1.32 -15.15
N TYR A 409 8.24 0.48 -15.11
CA TYR A 409 9.60 0.80 -15.58
C TYR A 409 10.11 2.16 -15.05
N PRO A 410 10.17 2.37 -13.72
CA PRO A 410 10.57 3.64 -13.13
C PRO A 410 12.01 4.04 -13.50
N TRP A 411 12.88 3.05 -13.74
CA TRP A 411 14.27 3.25 -14.15
C TRP A 411 14.45 3.89 -15.53
N LEU A 412 13.39 3.92 -16.36
CA LEU A 412 13.39 4.55 -17.68
C LEU A 412 12.93 6.02 -17.65
N SER A 413 12.85 6.63 -16.47
CA SER A 413 12.28 7.97 -16.31
C SER A 413 13.31 9.06 -16.56
N THR A 414 13.13 9.85 -17.62
CA THR A 414 14.08 10.91 -18.01
C THR A 414 13.83 12.28 -17.35
N ASN A 415 12.84 12.38 -16.46
CA ASN A 415 12.57 13.57 -15.63
C ASN A 415 11.66 13.20 -14.44
N MET A 416 11.57 14.09 -13.45
CA MET A 416 10.80 13.84 -12.22
C MET A 416 9.30 13.63 -12.45
N VAL A 417 8.70 14.24 -13.48
CA VAL A 417 7.28 14.00 -13.81
C VAL A 417 7.10 12.58 -14.35
N ALA A 418 8.01 12.13 -15.22
CA ALA A 418 8.01 10.77 -15.74
C ALA A 418 8.22 9.76 -14.59
N LEU A 419 9.16 10.02 -13.68
CA LEU A 419 9.40 9.17 -12.51
C LEU A 419 8.17 9.07 -11.64
N TRP A 420 7.60 10.21 -11.22
CA TRP A 420 6.38 10.25 -10.43
C TRP A 420 5.19 9.55 -11.12
N SER A 421 5.13 9.55 -12.45
CA SER A 421 4.08 8.85 -13.21
C SER A 421 4.30 7.33 -13.36
N ARG A 422 5.49 6.83 -13.08
CA ARG A 422 5.88 5.41 -13.25
C ARG A 422 6.12 4.71 -11.92
N PHE A 423 6.29 5.49 -10.89
CA PHE A 423 6.60 5.08 -9.54
C PHE A 423 5.33 5.10 -8.70
N THR A 424 5.11 4.05 -7.90
CA THR A 424 3.99 3.94 -6.94
C THR A 424 2.62 4.30 -7.51
N PHE A 425 2.26 3.72 -8.67
CA PHE A 425 1.06 4.11 -9.45
C PHE A 425 -0.20 4.32 -8.60
N HIS A 426 -0.54 3.34 -7.75
CA HIS A 426 -1.76 3.37 -6.95
C HIS A 426 -1.75 4.47 -5.89
N TYR A 427 -0.59 4.71 -5.29
CA TYR A 427 -0.41 5.76 -4.28
C TYR A 427 -0.37 7.15 -4.91
N ARG A 428 0.27 7.30 -6.07
CA ARG A 428 0.22 8.53 -6.86
C ARG A 428 -1.21 8.90 -7.22
N GLU A 429 -1.98 7.96 -7.75
CA GLU A 429 -3.38 8.17 -8.11
C GLU A 429 -4.22 8.59 -6.91
N PHE A 430 -3.98 7.98 -5.75
CA PHE A 430 -4.54 8.42 -4.48
C PHE A 430 -4.24 9.91 -4.21
N LEU A 431 -2.97 10.31 -4.26
CA LEU A 431 -2.55 11.70 -4.05
C LEU A 431 -3.16 12.66 -5.09
N VAL A 432 -3.25 12.22 -6.34
CA VAL A 432 -3.81 13.04 -7.42
C VAL A 432 -5.31 13.28 -7.21
N LYS A 433 -6.08 12.23 -6.90
CA LYS A 433 -7.53 12.35 -6.68
C LYS A 433 -7.88 13.13 -5.42
N VAL A 434 -7.17 12.89 -4.32
CA VAL A 434 -7.52 13.46 -3.01
C VAL A 434 -6.93 14.85 -2.80
N PHE A 435 -5.75 15.15 -3.38
CA PHE A 435 -5.05 16.42 -3.14
C PHE A 435 -4.88 17.25 -4.41
N TYR A 436 -4.33 16.67 -5.48
CA TYR A 436 -3.97 17.43 -6.68
C TYR A 436 -5.21 18.06 -7.33
N TYR A 437 -6.21 17.26 -7.73
CA TYR A 437 -7.38 17.77 -8.45
C TYR A 437 -8.20 18.78 -7.64
N PRO A 438 -8.51 18.54 -6.35
CA PRO A 438 -9.24 19.52 -5.56
C PRO A 438 -8.55 20.88 -5.48
N VAL A 439 -7.22 20.91 -5.32
CA VAL A 439 -6.45 22.16 -5.28
C VAL A 439 -6.33 22.78 -6.67
N PHE A 440 -6.04 21.97 -7.69
CA PHE A 440 -5.89 22.42 -9.07
C PHE A 440 -7.16 23.08 -9.62
N PHE A 441 -8.34 22.53 -9.31
CA PHE A 441 -9.61 23.08 -9.79
C PHE A 441 -10.15 24.23 -8.93
N ARG A 442 -9.66 24.44 -7.70
CA ARG A 442 -10.15 25.50 -6.80
C ARG A 442 -9.21 26.70 -6.68
N CYS A 443 -7.91 26.47 -6.61
CA CYS A 443 -6.91 27.50 -6.30
C CYS A 443 -6.27 28.08 -7.57
N PHE A 444 -5.92 29.38 -7.53
CA PHE A 444 -5.09 30.06 -8.56
C PHE A 444 -5.53 29.87 -10.01
N ARG A 445 -6.84 29.78 -10.29
CA ARG A 445 -7.41 29.46 -11.62
C ARG A 445 -6.86 30.33 -12.76
N THR A 446 -6.54 31.59 -12.49
CA THR A 446 -6.03 32.58 -13.46
C THR A 446 -4.51 32.55 -13.65
N ARG A 447 -3.75 31.87 -12.79
CA ARG A 447 -2.29 31.83 -12.82
C ARG A 447 -1.82 30.38 -13.01
N PRO A 448 -1.63 29.90 -14.26
CA PRO A 448 -1.43 28.48 -14.54
C PRO A 448 -0.19 27.89 -13.86
N TYR A 449 0.94 28.62 -13.83
CA TYR A 449 2.15 28.18 -13.14
C TYR A 449 1.94 28.03 -11.63
N LEU A 450 1.30 29.02 -10.98
CA LEU A 450 1.03 28.96 -9.54
C LEU A 450 0.00 27.88 -9.19
N ARG A 451 -0.99 27.66 -10.06
CA ARG A 451 -1.96 26.56 -9.93
C ARG A 451 -1.28 25.21 -9.95
N ILE A 452 -0.39 24.98 -10.92
CA ILE A 452 0.38 23.74 -11.04
C ILE A 452 1.29 23.55 -9.82
N ALA A 453 2.07 24.57 -9.45
CA ALA A 453 2.93 24.50 -8.28
C ALA A 453 2.14 24.19 -7.00
N CYS A 454 1.05 24.93 -6.73
CA CYS A 454 0.24 24.72 -5.54
C CYS A 454 -0.40 23.31 -5.51
N ALA A 455 -0.94 22.82 -6.63
CA ALA A 455 -1.50 21.48 -6.72
C ALA A 455 -0.43 20.39 -6.53
N THR A 456 0.76 20.57 -7.10
CA THR A 456 1.89 19.65 -6.94
C THR A 456 2.37 19.62 -5.48
N PHE A 457 2.56 20.77 -4.84
CA PHE A 457 2.93 20.84 -3.41
C PHE A 457 1.85 20.27 -2.50
N ALA A 458 0.57 20.43 -2.83
CA ALA A 458 -0.52 19.80 -2.08
C ALA A 458 -0.47 18.26 -2.17
N ALA A 459 -0.13 17.70 -3.33
CA ALA A 459 -0.09 16.26 -3.55
C ALA A 459 1.24 15.60 -3.13
N ALA A 460 2.35 15.99 -3.78
CA ALA A 460 3.66 15.39 -3.55
C ALA A 460 4.35 15.90 -2.27
N GLY A 461 3.89 17.03 -1.73
CA GLY A 461 4.40 17.64 -0.51
C GLY A 461 3.55 17.25 0.69
N VAL A 462 2.42 17.95 0.85
CA VAL A 462 1.51 17.77 1.99
C VAL A 462 0.90 16.38 1.99
N GLY A 463 0.23 15.97 0.91
CA GLY A 463 -0.43 14.67 0.85
C GLY A 463 0.53 13.51 1.10
N ASN A 464 1.72 13.55 0.49
CA ASN A 464 2.75 12.54 0.69
C ASN A 464 3.31 12.52 2.13
N MET A 465 3.54 13.69 2.73
CA MET A 465 3.98 13.79 4.12
C MET A 465 2.95 13.24 5.08
N VAL A 466 1.72 13.75 5.01
CA VAL A 466 0.73 13.42 6.02
C VAL A 466 0.24 11.99 5.79
N TRP A 467 -0.06 11.57 4.55
CA TRP A 467 -0.64 10.26 4.33
C TRP A 467 0.37 9.16 4.01
N GLY A 468 1.51 9.48 3.40
CA GLY A 468 2.51 8.47 3.09
C GLY A 468 3.39 8.13 4.28
N HIS A 469 3.68 9.12 5.13
CA HIS A 469 4.76 9.00 6.11
C HIS A 469 4.29 9.21 7.54
N LEU A 470 3.42 10.18 7.81
CA LEU A 470 2.85 10.35 9.14
C LEU A 470 1.89 9.20 9.48
N SER A 471 1.05 8.78 8.53
CA SER A 471 0.23 7.58 8.70
C SER A 471 1.10 6.36 8.96
N GLU A 472 2.22 6.22 8.25
CA GLU A 472 3.11 5.08 8.40
C GLU A 472 3.76 5.06 9.79
N ALA A 473 4.24 6.22 10.24
CA ALA A 473 4.84 6.39 11.53
C ALA A 473 3.86 6.11 12.68
N VAL A 474 2.60 6.53 12.55
CA VAL A 474 1.61 6.44 13.64
C VAL A 474 0.86 5.11 13.64
N PHE A 475 0.50 4.58 12.47
CA PHE A 475 -0.29 3.34 12.37
C PHE A 475 0.56 2.07 12.42
N TYR A 476 1.85 2.13 12.04
CA TYR A 476 2.69 0.92 12.01
C TYR A 476 3.78 0.90 13.07
N LYS A 477 4.25 2.06 13.54
CA LYS A 477 5.30 2.16 14.58
C LYS A 477 4.77 2.57 15.96
N GLY A 478 3.45 2.70 16.09
CA GLY A 478 2.77 3.07 17.33
C GLY A 478 2.34 4.53 17.38
N VAL A 479 1.32 4.79 18.20
CA VAL A 479 0.65 6.09 18.30
C VAL A 479 1.41 7.04 19.25
N ALA A 480 2.69 7.22 18.98
CA ALA A 480 3.61 8.00 19.83
C ALA A 480 3.90 9.39 19.26
N TRP A 481 4.01 10.39 20.14
CA TRP A 481 4.43 11.75 19.75
C TRP A 481 5.78 11.78 19.03
N GLY A 482 6.73 10.94 19.48
CA GLY A 482 8.05 10.81 18.85
C GLY A 482 7.97 10.40 17.38
N ASN A 483 7.01 9.55 17.01
CA ASN A 483 6.79 9.11 15.63
C ASN A 483 6.27 10.25 14.74
N ILE A 484 5.38 11.09 15.27
CA ILE A 484 4.90 12.31 14.59
C ILE A 484 6.04 13.29 14.38
N ALA A 485 6.80 13.60 15.44
CA ALA A 485 7.92 14.51 15.37
C ALA A 485 8.98 14.01 14.37
N GLY A 486 9.25 12.71 14.35
CA GLY A 486 10.15 12.08 13.38
C GLY A 486 9.68 12.24 11.94
N ALA A 487 8.41 11.98 11.64
CA ALA A 487 7.84 12.17 10.30
C ALA A 487 7.90 13.65 9.86
N LEU A 488 7.64 14.60 10.77
CA LEU A 488 7.73 16.04 10.46
C LEU A 488 9.16 16.52 10.23
N ARG A 489 10.17 15.91 10.87
CA ARG A 489 11.59 16.22 10.61
C ARG A 489 12.02 15.90 9.18
N GLN A 490 11.30 15.01 8.49
CA GLN A 490 11.54 14.64 7.09
C GLN A 490 11.00 15.69 6.10
N TRP A 491 10.50 16.85 6.56
CA TRP A 491 9.96 17.91 5.70
C TRP A 491 10.83 18.31 4.48
N PRO A 492 12.19 18.34 4.55
CA PRO A 492 12.99 18.74 3.40
C PRO A 492 12.83 17.79 2.21
N TYR A 493 12.65 16.49 2.46
CA TYR A 493 12.38 15.50 1.41
C TYR A 493 11.12 15.86 0.60
N PHE A 494 10.02 16.17 1.27
CA PHE A 494 8.75 16.48 0.61
C PHE A 494 8.80 17.81 -0.17
N VAL A 495 9.51 18.80 0.36
CA VAL A 495 9.71 20.10 -0.32
C VAL A 495 10.55 19.92 -1.57
N LEU A 496 11.68 19.21 -1.48
CA LEU A 496 12.58 18.98 -2.62
C LEU A 496 11.93 18.10 -3.69
N LEU A 497 11.17 17.07 -3.30
CA LEU A 497 10.39 16.25 -4.22
C LEU A 497 9.35 17.10 -4.98
N SER A 498 8.57 17.90 -4.25
CA SER A 498 7.54 18.78 -4.84
C SER A 498 8.14 19.83 -5.77
N LEU A 499 9.29 20.40 -5.38
CA LEU A 499 10.02 21.36 -6.20
C LEU A 499 10.55 20.71 -7.47
N GLY A 500 11.18 19.53 -7.37
CA GLY A 500 11.70 18.79 -8.51
C GLY A 500 10.62 18.44 -9.53
N ILE A 501 9.45 18.00 -9.08
CA ILE A 501 8.29 17.74 -9.95
C ILE A 501 7.78 19.05 -10.57
N THR A 502 7.64 20.12 -9.79
CA THR A 502 7.14 21.42 -10.27
C THR A 502 8.06 22.02 -11.34
N VAL A 503 9.37 22.03 -11.11
CA VAL A 503 10.37 22.52 -12.06
C VAL A 503 10.32 21.70 -13.35
N ALA A 504 10.22 20.37 -13.25
CA ALA A 504 10.06 19.51 -14.41
C ALA A 504 8.76 19.78 -15.19
N GLN A 505 7.63 20.02 -14.51
CA GLN A 505 6.37 20.42 -15.15
C GLN A 505 6.51 21.76 -15.88
N PHE A 506 7.13 22.77 -15.25
CA PHE A 506 7.34 24.08 -15.87
C PHE A 506 8.25 24.00 -17.09
N TRP A 507 9.30 23.20 -17.03
CA TRP A 507 10.16 22.94 -18.17
C TRP A 507 9.38 22.28 -19.32
N LEU A 508 8.57 21.25 -19.03
CA LEU A 508 7.73 20.59 -20.02
C LEU A 508 6.70 21.51 -20.67
N MET A 509 6.17 22.49 -19.92
CA MET A 509 5.25 23.51 -20.47
C MET A 509 5.94 24.48 -21.43
N ARG A 510 7.20 24.84 -21.18
CA ARG A 510 7.98 25.75 -22.03
C ARG A 510 8.60 25.04 -23.22
N LYS A 511 8.90 23.74 -23.08
CA LYS A 511 9.51 22.93 -24.11
C LYS A 511 8.57 22.83 -25.31
N LYS A 512 9.06 23.22 -26.51
CA LYS A 512 8.35 22.94 -27.76
C LYS A 512 8.15 21.44 -27.88
N ARG A 513 6.95 21.03 -28.28
CA ARG A 513 6.57 19.62 -28.39
C ARG A 513 7.45 18.93 -29.42
N ASP A 514 8.48 18.24 -28.94
CA ASP A 514 9.35 17.40 -29.78
C ASP A 514 8.58 16.13 -30.13
N SER A 515 8.64 15.71 -31.41
CA SER A 515 8.03 14.45 -31.85
C SER A 515 8.82 13.22 -31.38
N ARG A 516 10.09 13.40 -30.99
CA ARG A 516 10.94 12.33 -30.49
C ARG A 516 10.43 11.79 -29.14
N LYS A 517 10.27 10.47 -29.07
CA LYS A 517 9.98 9.76 -27.82
C LYS A 517 11.29 9.44 -27.07
N PRO A 518 11.34 9.54 -25.73
CA PRO A 518 12.49 9.05 -24.95
C PRO A 518 12.79 7.58 -25.27
N TRP A 519 14.06 7.20 -25.21
CA TRP A 519 14.58 5.86 -25.53
C TRP A 519 14.40 5.45 -26.99
N THR A 520 14.31 6.42 -27.90
CA THR A 520 14.44 6.14 -29.34
C THR A 520 15.89 5.78 -29.63
N PHE A 521 16.11 4.70 -30.40
CA PHE A 521 17.44 4.23 -30.77
C PHE A 521 18.08 5.16 -31.82
N ASP A 522 18.57 6.30 -31.35
CA ASP A 522 19.24 7.34 -32.14
C ASP A 522 20.45 7.90 -31.38
N ARG A 523 21.14 8.89 -31.97
CA ARG A 523 22.32 9.54 -31.35
C ARG A 523 22.03 10.19 -29.99
N ARG A 524 20.76 10.41 -29.62
CA ARG A 524 20.34 11.04 -28.36
C ARG A 524 20.00 10.01 -27.27
N ILE A 525 20.13 8.70 -27.53
CA ILE A 525 19.89 7.67 -26.51
C ILE A 525 20.81 7.84 -25.28
N VAL A 526 22.05 8.30 -25.49
CA VAL A 526 22.99 8.62 -24.40
C VAL A 526 22.47 9.76 -23.54
N LEU A 527 21.82 10.77 -24.14
CA LEU A 527 21.19 11.86 -23.40
C LEU A 527 19.98 11.37 -22.60
N ASP A 528 19.20 10.41 -23.13
CA ASP A 528 18.10 9.81 -22.37
C ASP A 528 18.62 9.01 -21.18
N ALA A 529 19.68 8.23 -21.36
CA ALA A 529 20.32 7.48 -20.28
C ALA A 529 20.89 8.42 -19.21
N PHE A 530 21.57 9.49 -19.61
CA PHE A 530 22.07 10.50 -18.68
C PHE A 530 20.91 11.22 -17.96
N ALA A 531 19.85 11.62 -18.67
CA ALA A 531 18.68 12.23 -18.05
C ALA A 531 17.97 11.29 -17.07
N ALA A 532 17.93 10.00 -17.37
CA ALA A 532 17.41 8.98 -16.47
C ALA A 532 18.26 8.83 -15.22
N TYR A 533 19.58 8.73 -15.37
CA TYR A 533 20.51 8.73 -14.24
C TYR A 533 20.33 9.97 -13.36
N VAL A 534 20.36 11.18 -13.92
CA VAL A 534 20.18 12.43 -13.15
C VAL A 534 18.84 12.46 -12.42
N THR A 535 17.77 11.99 -13.06
CA THR A 535 16.43 11.94 -12.45
C THR A 535 16.39 11.00 -11.25
N LEU A 536 16.88 9.77 -11.44
CA LEU A 536 16.93 8.75 -10.39
C LEU A 536 17.87 9.16 -9.27
N GLN A 537 19.02 9.74 -9.60
CA GLN A 537 20.02 10.20 -8.65
C GLN A 537 19.50 11.37 -7.82
N PHE A 538 18.81 12.34 -8.42
CA PHE A 538 18.16 13.41 -7.66
C PHE A 538 17.14 12.83 -6.67
N TYR A 539 16.29 11.91 -7.14
CA TYR A 539 15.31 11.25 -6.29
C TYR A 539 15.96 10.41 -5.17
N ALA A 540 17.07 9.74 -5.46
CA ALA A 540 17.87 9.00 -4.49
C ALA A 540 18.49 9.93 -3.44
N LEU A 541 19.08 11.06 -3.86
CA LEU A 541 19.76 12.02 -2.99
C LEU A 541 18.82 12.65 -1.96
N ILE A 542 17.59 12.98 -2.35
CA ILE A 542 16.63 13.58 -1.40
C ILE A 542 16.24 12.60 -0.28
N HIS A 543 16.45 11.28 -0.43
CA HIS A 543 16.23 10.32 0.66
C HIS A 543 17.23 10.43 1.82
N VAL A 544 18.31 11.20 1.68
CA VAL A 544 19.18 11.57 2.82
C VAL A 544 18.38 12.22 3.95
N PHE A 545 17.31 12.97 3.62
CA PHE A 545 16.43 13.59 4.60
C PHE A 545 15.35 12.64 5.15
N TYR A 546 15.06 11.55 4.44
CA TYR A 546 14.11 10.53 4.89
C TYR A 546 14.79 9.52 5.83
N HIS A 547 15.96 9.03 5.45
CA HIS A 547 16.81 8.12 6.22
C HIS A 547 17.89 8.86 7.03
N TYR A 548 17.45 9.84 7.82
CA TYR A 548 18.31 10.71 8.60
C TYR A 548 18.87 10.02 9.86
N CYS A 549 19.99 10.52 10.38
CA CYS A 549 20.52 10.12 11.68
C CYS A 549 19.86 10.95 12.78
N GLN A 550 19.34 10.32 13.85
CA GLN A 550 18.48 11.01 14.83
C GLN A 550 19.23 12.11 15.59
N GLU A 551 20.53 11.94 15.75
CA GLU A 551 21.48 12.81 16.42
C GLU A 551 21.91 14.00 15.54
N GLY A 552 21.67 13.94 14.23
CA GLY A 552 22.09 14.96 13.29
C GLY A 552 21.10 16.11 13.15
N THR A 553 21.62 17.33 13.00
CA THR A 553 20.85 18.53 12.69
C THR A 553 20.42 18.57 11.23
N THR A 554 19.36 19.31 10.91
CA THR A 554 18.92 19.53 9.51
C THR A 554 20.03 20.15 8.66
N ALA A 555 20.85 21.05 9.23
CA ALA A 555 21.97 21.67 8.54
C ALA A 555 23.06 20.66 8.12
N GLN A 556 23.38 19.69 8.98
CA GLN A 556 24.34 18.64 8.64
C GLN A 556 23.81 17.73 7.51
N HIS A 557 22.52 17.37 7.54
CA HIS A 557 21.90 16.61 6.45
C HIS A 557 21.88 17.40 5.13
N PHE A 558 21.67 18.72 5.17
CA PHE A 558 21.82 19.59 4.00
C PHE A 558 23.25 19.64 3.49
N LYS A 559 24.26 19.69 4.38
CA LYS A 559 25.67 19.61 3.97
C LYS A 559 25.95 18.29 3.23
N LEU A 560 25.44 17.16 3.73
CA LEU A 560 25.58 15.87 3.06
C LEU A 560 24.89 15.84 1.68
N PHE A 561 23.70 16.42 1.57
CA PHE A 561 23.00 16.59 0.29
C PHE A 561 23.84 17.41 -0.70
N LEU A 562 24.46 18.51 -0.25
CA LEU A 562 25.34 19.35 -1.08
C LEU A 562 26.62 18.63 -1.51
N ILE A 563 27.21 17.78 -0.66
CA ILE A 563 28.35 16.92 -1.04
C ILE A 563 27.99 16.03 -2.22
N GLY A 564 26.74 15.55 -2.31
CA GLY A 564 26.23 14.82 -3.47
C GLY A 564 26.26 15.61 -4.79
N PHE A 565 26.26 16.93 -4.74
CA PHE A 565 26.45 17.82 -5.91
C PHE A 565 27.90 18.29 -6.09
N GLY A 566 28.84 17.80 -5.28
CA GLY A 566 30.23 18.27 -5.27
C GLY A 566 30.42 19.63 -4.59
N ILE A 567 29.46 20.06 -3.76
CA ILE A 567 29.50 21.35 -3.06
C ILE A 567 29.80 21.11 -1.58
N GLY A 568 30.86 21.72 -1.06
CA GLY A 568 31.17 21.67 0.37
C GLY A 568 31.77 20.35 0.87
N GLY A 569 32.41 19.59 -0.03
CA GLY A 569 33.36 18.55 0.36
C GLY A 569 34.59 19.16 1.02
N ASN A 570 35.21 18.43 1.95
CA ASN A 570 36.53 18.76 2.49
C ASN A 570 37.61 18.56 1.42
#